data_AF-A0A3S1QMY7-F1
#
_entry.id   AF-A0A3S1QMY7-F1
#
_cell.length_a   1.000
_cell.length_b   1.000
_cell.length_c   1.000
_cell.angle_alpha   90.00
_cell.angle_beta   90.00
_cell.angle_gamma   90.00
#
_symmetry.space_group_name_H-M   'P 1'
#
loop_
_entity.id
_entity.type
_entity.pdbx_description
1 polymer ?
#
loop_
_entity_poly.entity_id
_entity_poly.type
_entity_poly.pdbx_seq_one_letter_code
_entity_poly.pdbx_strand_id
1 'polypeptide(L)'
;MIRKFGRDRRGNYTLMTVITMVPLMGGLALSVDYSELLRQKNATLNALDGAGLATAHKIVAGASDDDVKAYAKTFFEANLGPVDPANTLLTVTLPNSNAGGGTLKL
;
A
#
# COMPACT_ATOMS: atom_id res chain seq x y z
N MET A 1 35.28 -28.74 20.12
CA MET A 1 35.99 -27.49 19.75
C MET A 1 35.10 -26.26 19.90
N ILE A 2 33.85 -26.29 19.42
CA ILE A 2 32.85 -25.20 19.56
C ILE A 2 32.64 -24.73 21.03
N ARG A 3 32.55 -25.66 22.00
CA ARG A 3 32.41 -25.31 23.43
C ARG A 3 33.64 -24.64 24.06
N LYS A 4 34.85 -24.85 23.52
CA LYS A 4 36.07 -24.16 24.00
C LYS A 4 36.17 -22.76 23.40
N PHE A 5 35.78 -22.61 22.13
CA PHE A 5 35.71 -21.33 21.42
C PHE A 5 34.69 -20.37 22.06
N GLY A 6 33.49 -20.85 22.42
CA GLY A 6 32.49 -20.03 23.12
C GLY A 6 32.84 -19.65 24.57
N ARG A 7 33.95 -20.16 25.14
CA ARG A 7 34.38 -19.89 26.52
C ARG A 7 35.58 -18.94 26.61
N ASP A 8 36.14 -18.52 25.48
CA ASP A 8 37.34 -17.70 25.40
C ASP A 8 37.01 -16.20 25.45
N ARG A 9 37.27 -15.56 26.60
CA ARG A 9 36.89 -14.16 26.87
C ARG A 9 37.68 -13.14 26.05
N ARG A 10 38.84 -13.50 25.47
CA ARG A 10 39.70 -12.56 24.71
C ARG A 10 39.16 -12.27 23.30
N GLY A 11 38.47 -13.22 22.68
CA GLY A 11 37.77 -13.08 21.39
C GLY A 11 36.24 -13.05 21.49
N ASN A 12 35.70 -13.16 22.71
CA ASN A 12 34.26 -13.26 22.95
C ASN A 12 33.48 -12.03 22.47
N TYR A 13 34.09 -10.84 22.50
CA TYR A 13 33.41 -9.62 22.09
C TYR A 13 33.07 -9.66 20.59
N THR A 14 34.05 -9.97 19.74
CA THR A 14 33.85 -10.11 18.29
C THR A 14 32.87 -11.24 17.97
N LEU A 15 32.97 -12.38 18.64
CA LEU A 15 32.06 -13.51 18.41
C LEU A 15 30.62 -13.15 18.79
N MET A 16 30.42 -12.54 19.96
CA MET A 16 29.12 -12.08 20.40
C MET A 16 28.57 -10.99 19.49
N THR A 17 29.39 -10.03 19.06
CA THR A 17 28.97 -9.00 18.10
C THR A 17 28.46 -9.61 16.80
N VAL A 18 29.17 -10.58 16.21
CA VAL A 18 28.71 -11.23 14.97
C VAL A 18 27.40 -11.98 15.20
N ILE A 19 27.28 -12.72 16.31
CA ILE A 19 26.06 -13.45 16.65
C ILE A 19 24.88 -12.49 16.85
N THR A 20 25.09 -11.37 17.56
CA THR A 20 24.05 -10.38 17.83
C THR A 20 23.70 -9.54 16.61
N MET A 21 24.63 -9.35 15.67
CA MET A 21 24.35 -8.63 14.42
C MET A 21 23.32 -9.36 13.54
N VAL A 22 23.28 -10.70 13.57
CA VAL A 22 22.31 -11.47 12.77
C VAL A 22 20.85 -11.10 13.08
N PRO A 23 20.34 -11.18 14.33
CA PRO A 23 18.97 -10.78 14.63
C PRO A 23 18.74 -9.26 14.50
N LEU A 24 19.75 -8.42 14.75
CA LEU A 24 19.62 -6.97 14.57
C LEU A 24 19.42 -6.61 13.10
N MET A 25 20.27 -7.12 12.21
CA MET A 25 20.14 -6.89 10.77
C MET A 25 18.86 -7.52 10.22
N GLY A 26 18.47 -8.70 10.73
CA GLY A 26 17.18 -9.32 10.38
C GLY A 26 15.99 -8.44 10.76
N GLY A 27 15.98 -7.87 11.98
CA GLY A 27 14.93 -6.96 12.40
C GLY A 27 14.90 -5.66 11.59
N LEU A 28 16.07 -5.11 11.24
CA LEU A 28 16.16 -3.93 10.39
C LEU A 28 15.61 -4.19 8.98
N ALA A 29 15.99 -5.31 8.35
CA ALA A 29 15.50 -5.67 7.02
C ALA A 29 13.97 -5.77 6.97
N LEU A 30 13.38 -6.50 7.94
CA LEU A 30 11.92 -6.61 8.05
C LEU A 30 11.24 -5.25 8.28
N SER A 31 11.87 -4.37 9.06
CA SER A 31 11.32 -3.04 9.35
C SER A 31 11.29 -2.15 8.11
N VAL A 32 12.33 -2.23 7.27
CA VAL A 32 12.41 -1.48 6.00
C VAL A 32 11.33 -1.99 5.04
N ASP A 33 11.24 -3.30 4.84
CA ASP A 33 10.24 -3.90 3.95
C ASP A 33 8.81 -3.55 4.42
N TYR A 34 8.55 -3.62 5.72
CA TYR A 34 7.25 -3.24 6.29
C TYR A 34 6.93 -1.75 6.08
N SER A 35 7.93 -0.89 6.25
CA SER A 35 7.75 0.56 6.03
C SER A 35 7.43 0.87 4.56
N GLU A 36 8.06 0.16 3.62
CA GLU A 36 7.78 0.28 2.19
C GLU A 36 6.36 -0.21 1.86
N LEU A 37 5.95 -1.36 2.41
CA LEU A 37 4.57 -1.85 2.26
C LEU A 37 3.54 -0.85 2.79
N LEU A 38 3.82 -0.22 3.94
CA LEU A 38 2.92 0.78 4.51
C LEU A 38 2.87 2.06 3.66
N ARG A 39 4.01 2.47 3.08
CA ARG A 39 4.07 3.60 2.14
C ARG A 39 3.20 3.33 0.92
N GLN A 40 3.34 2.14 0.32
CA GLN A 40 2.53 1.73 -0.84
C GLN A 40 1.04 1.67 -0.49
N LYS A 41 0.67 1.06 0.65
CA LYS A 41 -0.71 1.02 1.13
C LYS A 41 -1.32 2.42 1.24
N ASN A 42 -0.62 3.35 1.89
CA ASN A 42 -1.13 4.71 2.09
C ASN A 42 -1.24 5.46 0.76
N ALA A 43 -0.29 5.29 -0.16
CA ALA A 43 -0.38 5.86 -1.50
C ALA A 43 -1.61 5.34 -2.25
N THR A 44 -1.85 4.02 -2.23
CA THR A 44 -3.03 3.42 -2.87
C THR A 44 -4.34 3.91 -2.25
N LEU A 45 -4.41 4.04 -0.92
CA LEU A 45 -5.62 4.56 -0.25
C LEU A 45 -5.89 6.03 -0.60
N ASN A 46 -4.84 6.86 -0.65
CA ASN A 46 -4.98 8.25 -1.07
C ASN A 46 -5.42 8.37 -2.53
N ALA A 47 -4.87 7.53 -3.41
CA ALA A 47 -5.30 7.45 -4.82
C ALA A 47 -6.76 7.02 -4.93
N LEU A 48 -7.19 6.04 -4.12
CA LEU A 48 -8.56 5.54 -4.09
C LEU A 48 -9.55 6.61 -3.62
N ASP A 49 -9.22 7.34 -2.55
CA ASP A 49 -10.08 8.41 -2.02
C ASP A 49 -10.22 9.56 -3.02
N GLY A 50 -9.09 9.99 -3.62
CA GLY A 50 -9.10 10.99 -4.68
C GLY A 50 -9.91 10.55 -5.90
N ALA A 51 -9.76 9.29 -6.33
CA ALA A 51 -10.54 8.71 -7.43
C ALA A 51 -12.03 8.69 -7.10
N GLY A 52 -12.40 8.31 -5.87
CA GLY A 52 -13.79 8.32 -5.41
C GLY A 52 -14.44 9.69 -5.52
N LEU A 53 -13.77 10.73 -5.01
CA LEU A 53 -14.28 12.11 -5.08
C LEU A 53 -14.35 12.64 -6.53
N ALA A 54 -13.32 12.38 -7.34
CA ALA A 54 -13.30 12.80 -8.74
C ALA A 54 -14.40 12.11 -9.55
N THR A 55 -14.66 10.83 -9.27
CA THR A 55 -15.74 10.05 -9.88
C THR A 55 -17.11 10.59 -9.48
N ALA A 56 -17.31 10.89 -8.19
CA ALA A 56 -18.55 11.50 -7.70
C ALA A 56 -18.85 12.83 -8.41
N HIS A 57 -17.84 13.69 -8.58
CA HIS A 57 -17.98 14.93 -9.34
C HIS A 57 -18.39 14.67 -10.80
N LYS A 58 -17.83 13.64 -11.45
CA LYS A 58 -18.22 13.26 -12.82
C LYS A 58 -19.63 12.69 -12.94
N ILE A 59 -20.10 11.95 -11.94
CA ILE A 59 -21.49 11.47 -11.87
C ILE A 59 -22.45 12.66 -11.79
N VAL A 60 -22.17 13.65 -10.93
CA VAL A 60 -23.00 14.86 -10.80
C VAL A 60 -22.99 15.71 -12.07
N ALA A 61 -21.88 15.72 -12.81
CA ALA A 61 -21.78 16.39 -14.10
C ALA A 61 -22.58 15.69 -15.23
N GLY A 62 -23.22 14.55 -14.96
CA GLY A 62 -24.06 13.83 -15.92
C GLY A 62 -23.31 13.02 -16.97
N ALA A 63 -22.06 12.60 -16.68
CA ALA A 63 -21.32 11.70 -17.56
C ALA A 63 -21.97 10.31 -17.63
N SER A 64 -21.74 9.58 -18.73
CA SER A 64 -22.24 8.21 -18.87
C SER A 64 -21.54 7.26 -17.90
N ASP A 65 -22.21 6.17 -17.51
CA ASP A 65 -21.66 5.16 -16.59
C ASP A 65 -20.31 4.60 -17.05
N ASP A 66 -20.14 4.40 -18.36
CA ASP A 66 -18.90 3.88 -18.94
C ASP A 66 -17.77 4.93 -18.87
N ASP A 67 -18.09 6.20 -19.15
CA ASP A 67 -17.13 7.31 -19.02
C ASP A 67 -16.71 7.51 -17.56
N VAL A 68 -17.65 7.38 -16.62
CA VAL A 68 -17.39 7.50 -15.18
C VAL A 68 -16.45 6.39 -14.71
N LYS A 69 -16.67 5.14 -15.13
CA LYS A 69 -15.79 4.01 -14.79
C LYS A 69 -14.41 4.15 -15.41
N ALA A 70 -14.33 4.54 -16.68
CA ALA A 70 -13.05 4.79 -17.35
C ALA A 70 -12.28 5.91 -16.66
N TYR A 71 -12.96 7.01 -16.32
CA TYR A 71 -12.36 8.14 -15.62
C TYR A 71 -11.87 7.77 -14.22
N ALA A 72 -12.67 7.03 -13.44
CA ALA A 72 -12.29 6.53 -12.13
C ALA A 72 -10.99 5.72 -12.20
N LYS A 73 -10.89 4.83 -13.19
CA LYS A 73 -9.70 4.01 -13.44
C LYS A 73 -8.50 4.87 -13.80
N THR A 74 -8.62 5.77 -14.77
CA THR A 74 -7.51 6.65 -15.18
C THR A 74 -7.04 7.54 -14.04
N PHE A 75 -7.97 8.10 -13.24
CA PHE A 75 -7.61 8.94 -12.10
C PHE A 75 -6.88 8.13 -11.03
N PHE A 76 -7.38 6.94 -10.70
CA PHE A 76 -6.73 6.05 -9.73
C PHE A 76 -5.31 5.68 -10.17
N GLU A 77 -5.16 5.16 -11.39
CA GLU A 77 -3.86 4.73 -11.92
C GLU A 77 -2.85 5.89 -12.02
N ALA A 78 -3.31 7.10 -12.35
CA ALA A 78 -2.46 8.29 -12.40
C ALA A 78 -1.96 8.76 -11.02
N ASN A 79 -2.65 8.38 -9.93
CA ASN A 79 -2.34 8.84 -8.57
C ASN A 79 -1.72 7.75 -7.67
N LEU A 80 -1.41 6.56 -8.19
CA LEU A 80 -0.84 5.44 -7.43
C LEU A 80 0.57 5.70 -6.85
N GLY A 81 1.29 6.71 -7.36
CA GLY A 81 2.61 7.10 -6.87
C GLY A 81 3.65 5.97 -7.00
N PRO A 82 4.15 5.39 -5.89
CA PRO A 82 5.18 4.34 -5.92
C PRO A 82 4.66 2.95 -6.32
N VAL A 83 3.35 2.77 -6.51
CA VAL A 83 2.74 1.47 -6.82
C VAL A 83 2.56 1.32 -8.33
N ASP A 84 3.01 0.19 -8.88
CA ASP A 84 2.75 -0.17 -10.27
C ASP A 84 1.25 -0.49 -10.46
N PRO A 85 0.55 0.19 -11.40
CA PRO A 85 -0.85 -0.10 -11.73
C PRO A 85 -1.15 -1.58 -11.99
N ALA A 86 -0.20 -2.33 -12.58
CA ALA A 86 -0.38 -3.75 -12.89
C ALA A 86 -0.54 -4.64 -11.64
N ASN A 87 -0.10 -4.15 -10.47
CA ASN A 87 -0.24 -4.84 -9.19
C ASN A 87 -1.52 -4.44 -8.42
N THR A 88 -2.44 -3.73 -9.07
CA THR A 88 -3.68 -3.26 -8.44
C THR A 88 -4.91 -3.69 -9.24
N LEU A 89 -6.00 -3.96 -8.54
CA LEU A 89 -7.31 -4.22 -9.14
C LEU A 89 -8.31 -3.20 -8.58
N LEU A 90 -8.83 -2.33 -9.46
CA LEU A 90 -9.87 -1.37 -9.11
C LEU A 90 -11.24 -1.90 -9.53
N THR A 91 -12.13 -2.07 -8.56
CA THR A 91 -13.55 -2.38 -8.80
C THR A 91 -14.40 -1.14 -8.56
N VAL A 92 -15.05 -0.65 -9.61
CA VAL A 92 -15.93 0.53 -9.54
C VAL A 92 -17.39 0.08 -9.54
N THR A 93 -18.08 0.29 -8.42
CA THR A 93 -19.52 0.05 -8.30
C THR A 93 -20.24 1.39 -8.30
N LEU A 94 -21.04 1.63 -9.34
CA LEU A 94 -21.85 2.85 -9.43
C LEU A 94 -23.10 2.72 -8.54
N PRO A 95 -23.61 3.84 -8.00
CA PRO A 95 -24.88 3.86 -7.29
C PRO A 95 -25.98 3.31 -8.20
N ASN A 96 -26.74 2.35 -7.70
CA ASN A 96 -27.94 1.84 -8.34
C ASN A 96 -29.11 1.95 -7.37
N SER A 97 -30.34 1.97 -7.90
CA SER A 97 -31.56 2.14 -7.11
C SER A 97 -31.80 1.06 -6.02
N ASN A 98 -30.97 0.00 -5.96
CA ASN A 98 -31.10 -1.09 -5.00
C ASN A 98 -30.10 -1.01 -3.82
N ALA A 99 -29.07 -0.17 -3.90
CA ALA A 99 -28.08 -0.02 -2.84
C ALA A 99 -28.00 1.44 -2.35
N GLY A 100 -29.00 1.83 -1.54
CA GLY A 100 -28.82 2.87 -0.52
C GLY A 100 -28.65 4.31 -0.99
N GLY A 101 -29.54 4.82 -1.84
CA GLY A 101 -29.68 6.27 -2.03
C GLY A 101 -30.39 6.64 -3.32
N GLY A 102 -31.66 7.02 -3.21
CA GLY A 102 -32.36 7.68 -4.31
C GLY A 102 -31.54 8.87 -4.81
N THR A 103 -31.66 9.14 -6.11
CA THR A 103 -31.13 10.34 -6.75
C THR A 103 -31.44 11.56 -5.88
N LEU A 104 -30.41 12.14 -5.27
CA LEU A 104 -30.51 13.50 -4.76
C LEU A 104 -30.63 14.39 -6.01
N LYS A 105 -31.88 14.62 -6.41
CA LYS A 105 -32.24 15.76 -7.25
C LYS A 105 -31.97 17.00 -6.40
N LEU A 106 -31.07 17.86 -6.88
CA LEU A 106 -31.07 19.28 -6.51
C LEU A 106 -32.32 19.95 -7.09
#